data_AF-A0A8T9CKF0-F1
#
_entry.id   AF-A0A8T9CKF0-F1
#
_cell.length_a   1.000
_cell.length_b   1.000
_cell.length_c   1.000
_cell.angle_alpha   90.00
_cell.angle_beta   90.00
_cell.angle_gamma   90.00
#
_symmetry.space_group_name_H-M   'P 1'
#
loop_
_entity.id
_entity.type
_entity.pdbx_description
1 polymer ?
#
loop_
_entity_poly.entity_id
_entity_poly.type
_entity_poly.pdbx_seq_one_letter_code
_entity_poly.pdbx_strand_id
1 'polypeptide(L)'
;DEALNCDESEARVKAHLTCLHTRMPFDPQNYQPGERQSYAREWLPAASQAGKAHSEFVQPLPFTLPETVPLETLQRFWAHPVRAFFQMRLQVNFRTEDSEIPDTEPFILEGLSRYQINQQLLNALVEQDDAERLFRRFRAAGDLPYGAFGEIFWETQCQEMQQLADRVIACRQPGQSMEIDLTCNGVQITGWLPQVQPDGLLRWRPSLL
;
A
#
# COMPACT_ATOMS: atom_id res chain seq x y z
N ASP A 1 -18.34 -24.03 -61.09
CA ASP A 1 -17.78 -25.35 -60.71
C ASP A 1 -18.09 -26.48 -61.69
N GLU A 2 -18.78 -26.25 -62.81
CA GLU A 2 -19.11 -27.33 -63.78
C GLU A 2 -17.90 -28.00 -64.46
N ALA A 3 -16.70 -27.40 -64.39
CA ALA A 3 -15.48 -27.92 -65.00
C ALA A 3 -14.51 -28.60 -64.01
N LEU A 4 -14.89 -28.75 -62.73
CA LEU A 4 -14.02 -29.29 -61.68
C LEU A 4 -14.43 -30.71 -61.28
N ASN A 5 -13.49 -31.50 -60.75
CA ASN A 5 -13.80 -32.83 -60.24
C ASN A 5 -14.58 -32.76 -58.90
N CYS A 6 -15.14 -33.88 -58.48
CA CYS A 6 -16.00 -33.96 -57.29
C CYS A 6 -15.28 -33.50 -56.01
N ASP A 7 -14.02 -33.91 -55.82
CA ASP A 7 -13.24 -33.63 -54.60
C ASP A 7 -12.88 -32.15 -54.48
N GLU A 8 -12.53 -31.51 -55.60
CA GLU A 8 -12.25 -30.06 -55.67
C GLU A 8 -13.52 -29.24 -55.44
N SER A 9 -14.66 -29.71 -55.96
CA SER A 9 -15.96 -29.06 -55.75
C SER A 9 -16.39 -29.15 -54.27
N GLU A 10 -16.25 -30.31 -53.64
CA GLU A 10 -16.54 -30.51 -52.22
C GLU A 10 -15.68 -29.60 -51.32
N ALA A 11 -14.38 -29.53 -51.59
CA ALA A 11 -13.46 -28.69 -50.82
C ALA A 11 -13.82 -27.20 -50.92
N ARG A 12 -14.23 -26.72 -52.11
CA ARG A 12 -14.67 -25.33 -52.32
C ARG A 12 -15.96 -25.01 -51.57
N VAL A 13 -16.95 -25.92 -51.59
CA VAL A 13 -18.20 -25.72 -50.87
C VAL A 13 -17.95 -25.68 -49.36
N LYS A 14 -17.14 -26.60 -48.81
CA LYS A 14 -16.77 -26.58 -47.38
C LYS A 14 -16.05 -25.30 -46.99
N ALA A 15 -15.09 -24.85 -47.80
CA ALA A 15 -14.36 -23.60 -47.54
C ALA A 15 -15.29 -22.37 -47.62
N HIS A 16 -16.26 -22.36 -48.54
CA HIS A 16 -17.22 -21.26 -48.68
C HIS A 16 -18.20 -21.16 -47.50
N LEU A 17 -18.64 -22.30 -46.94
CA LEU A 17 -19.55 -22.32 -45.79
C LEU A 17 -18.84 -22.16 -44.44
N THR A 18 -17.54 -22.50 -44.37
CA THR A 18 -16.78 -22.40 -43.12
C THR A 18 -16.34 -20.96 -42.88
N CYS A 19 -16.89 -20.34 -41.85
CA CYS A 19 -16.50 -19.01 -41.40
C CYS A 19 -15.64 -19.11 -40.14
N LEU A 20 -14.37 -18.71 -40.23
CA LEU A 20 -13.49 -18.58 -39.08
C LEU A 20 -13.68 -17.19 -38.45
N HIS A 21 -14.07 -17.16 -37.19
CA HIS A 21 -14.27 -15.91 -36.46
C HIS A 21 -12.99 -15.45 -35.77
N THR A 22 -12.84 -14.12 -35.66
CA THR A 22 -11.72 -13.49 -34.95
C THR A 22 -11.83 -13.71 -33.45
N ARG A 23 -10.69 -13.72 -32.75
CA ARG A 23 -10.65 -13.91 -31.29
C ARG A 23 -11.28 -12.76 -30.50
N MET A 24 -11.05 -11.51 -30.93
CA MET A 24 -11.49 -10.32 -30.19
C MET A 24 -12.64 -9.61 -30.92
N PRO A 25 -13.63 -9.06 -30.19
CA PRO A 25 -14.80 -8.41 -30.80
C PRO A 25 -14.45 -7.08 -31.52
N PHE A 26 -13.31 -6.47 -31.20
CA PHE A 26 -12.79 -5.26 -31.83
C PHE A 26 -11.75 -5.53 -32.93
N ASP A 27 -11.60 -6.78 -33.38
CA ASP A 27 -10.75 -7.06 -34.53
C ASP A 27 -11.26 -6.29 -35.76
N PRO A 28 -10.40 -5.58 -36.51
CA PRO A 28 -10.79 -4.83 -37.70
C PRO A 28 -11.56 -5.65 -38.73
N GLN A 29 -11.32 -6.96 -38.85
CA GLN A 29 -12.02 -7.84 -39.80
C GLN A 29 -13.54 -7.87 -39.56
N ASN A 30 -13.98 -7.71 -38.31
CA ASN A 30 -15.41 -7.70 -37.97
C ASN A 30 -16.14 -6.44 -38.44
N TYR A 31 -15.43 -5.36 -38.78
CA TYR A 31 -16.03 -4.07 -39.16
C TYR A 31 -15.87 -3.74 -40.64
N GLN A 32 -15.24 -4.62 -41.42
CA GLN A 32 -15.17 -4.52 -42.88
C GLN A 32 -16.55 -4.78 -43.50
N PRO A 33 -16.87 -4.14 -44.64
CA PRO A 33 -18.12 -4.39 -45.34
C PRO A 33 -18.16 -5.85 -45.84
N GLY A 34 -19.22 -6.58 -45.48
CA GLY A 34 -19.37 -7.99 -45.83
C GLY A 34 -20.58 -8.63 -45.16
N GLU A 35 -20.73 -9.94 -45.35
CA GLU A 35 -21.90 -10.71 -44.90
C GLU A 35 -22.12 -10.69 -43.38
N ARG A 36 -21.03 -10.54 -42.61
CA ARG A 36 -21.06 -10.56 -41.13
C ARG A 36 -20.37 -9.36 -40.51
N GLN A 37 -20.63 -8.17 -41.05
CA GLN A 37 -20.22 -6.94 -40.37
C GLN A 37 -20.89 -6.88 -38.98
N SER A 38 -20.09 -6.64 -37.96
CA SER A 38 -20.54 -6.49 -36.58
C SER A 38 -21.46 -5.28 -36.46
N TYR A 39 -22.61 -5.47 -35.82
CA TYR A 39 -23.55 -4.40 -35.48
C TYR A 39 -23.16 -3.67 -34.18
N ALA A 40 -22.17 -4.18 -33.43
CA ALA A 40 -21.72 -3.64 -32.15
C ALA A 40 -20.81 -2.40 -32.34
N ARG A 41 -21.43 -1.23 -32.48
CA ARG A 41 -20.73 0.04 -32.74
C ARG A 41 -19.76 0.47 -31.65
N GLU A 42 -19.91 -0.02 -30.42
CA GLU A 42 -19.04 0.29 -29.26
C GLU A 42 -17.56 -0.04 -29.49
N TRP A 43 -17.26 -1.04 -30.32
CA TRP A 43 -15.89 -1.47 -30.61
C TRP A 43 -15.28 -0.82 -31.84
N LEU A 44 -16.09 -0.16 -32.67
CA LEU A 44 -15.64 0.49 -33.90
C LEU A 44 -14.50 1.50 -33.66
N PRO A 45 -14.49 2.32 -32.59
CA PRO A 45 -13.35 3.20 -32.29
C PRO A 45 -12.06 2.44 -32.02
N ALA A 46 -12.12 1.29 -31.34
CA ALA A 46 -10.96 0.45 -31.07
C ALA A 46 -10.49 -0.27 -32.35
N ALA A 47 -11.42 -0.83 -33.13
CA ALA A 47 -11.15 -1.52 -34.39
C ALA A 47 -10.53 -0.60 -35.45
N SER A 48 -10.94 0.67 -35.49
CA SER A 48 -10.39 1.69 -36.38
C SER A 48 -9.15 2.40 -35.84
N GLN A 49 -8.68 2.02 -34.64
CA GLN A 49 -7.58 2.70 -33.94
C GLN A 49 -7.81 4.21 -33.78
N ALA A 50 -9.07 4.64 -33.68
CA ALA A 50 -9.47 6.03 -33.49
C ALA A 50 -9.32 6.51 -32.04
N GLY A 51 -8.67 5.70 -31.18
CA GLY A 51 -8.36 6.06 -29.80
C GLY A 51 -7.27 7.12 -29.70
N LYS A 52 -7.28 7.87 -28.60
CA LYS A 52 -6.19 8.76 -28.22
C LYS A 52 -5.45 8.11 -27.06
N ALA A 53 -4.12 8.03 -27.15
CA ALA A 53 -3.31 7.58 -26.03
C ALA A 53 -3.53 8.49 -24.82
N HIS A 54 -3.45 7.93 -23.62
CA HIS A 54 -3.49 8.72 -22.39
C HIS A 54 -2.34 9.73 -22.38
N SER A 55 -2.64 10.98 -22.02
CA SER A 55 -1.63 12.02 -21.85
C SER A 55 -0.77 11.74 -20.62
N GLU A 56 0.40 12.38 -20.57
CA GLU A 56 1.26 12.35 -19.39
C GLU A 56 0.52 12.85 -18.14
N PHE A 57 0.60 12.08 -17.06
CA PHE A 57 -0.15 12.32 -15.84
C PHE A 57 0.33 13.57 -15.09
N VAL A 58 1.65 13.77 -15.01
CA VAL A 58 2.23 14.88 -14.24
C VAL A 58 2.15 16.15 -15.05
N GLN A 59 1.25 17.04 -14.63
CA GLN A 59 1.14 18.40 -15.15
C GLN A 59 1.36 19.38 -13.98
N PRO A 60 2.15 20.45 -14.17
CA PRO A 60 2.44 21.39 -13.09
C PRO A 60 1.14 22.09 -12.65
N LEU A 61 0.85 21.99 -11.35
CA LEU A 61 -0.32 22.64 -10.77
C LEU A 61 0.11 23.91 -10.05
N PRO A 62 -0.62 25.03 -10.19
CA PRO A 62 -0.36 26.20 -9.38
C PRO A 62 -0.55 25.85 -7.91
N PHE A 63 0.36 26.36 -7.08
CA PHE A 63 0.38 26.15 -5.64
C PHE A 63 0.80 27.44 -4.94
N THR A 64 0.01 27.83 -3.95
CA THR A 64 0.33 28.93 -3.04
C THR A 64 0.65 28.33 -1.68
N LEU A 65 1.86 28.58 -1.19
CA LEU A 65 2.30 28.10 0.11
C LEU A 65 1.48 28.81 1.21
N PRO A 66 0.84 28.08 2.13
CA PRO A 66 0.13 28.71 3.24
C PRO A 66 1.10 29.33 4.24
N GLU A 67 0.63 30.34 4.97
CA GLU A 67 1.41 31.06 5.98
C GLU A 67 1.74 30.18 7.19
N THR A 68 0.94 29.15 7.48
CA THR A 68 1.15 28.21 8.58
C THR A 68 1.05 26.78 8.08
N VAL A 69 2.02 25.94 8.45
CA VAL A 69 2.08 24.51 8.12
C VAL A 69 2.29 23.69 9.39
N PRO A 70 1.39 22.76 9.73
CA PRO A 70 1.60 21.84 10.85
C PRO A 70 2.81 20.93 10.64
N LEU A 71 3.60 20.68 11.69
CA LEU A 71 4.78 19.81 11.64
C LEU A 71 4.43 18.41 11.11
N GLU A 72 3.28 17.86 11.49
CA GLU A 72 2.77 16.57 11.02
C GLU A 72 2.62 16.50 9.50
N THR A 73 2.32 17.63 8.86
CA THR A 73 2.15 17.72 7.40
C THR A 73 3.51 17.57 6.72
N LEU A 74 4.55 18.20 7.27
CA LEU A 74 5.93 18.04 6.78
C LEU A 74 6.42 16.61 7.02
N GLN A 75 6.18 16.04 8.21
CA GLN A 75 6.55 14.66 8.52
C GLN A 75 5.91 13.66 7.55
N ARG A 76 4.61 13.81 7.27
CA ARG A 76 3.88 12.96 6.32
C ARG A 76 4.37 13.15 4.89
N PHE A 77 4.69 14.37 4.49
CA PHE A 77 5.20 14.68 3.16
C PHE A 77 6.55 13.98 2.90
N TRP A 78 7.52 14.14 3.80
CA TRP A 78 8.87 13.60 3.60
C TRP A 78 8.95 12.08 3.75
N ALA A 79 8.06 11.46 4.53
CA ALA A 79 8.00 10.00 4.64
C ALA A 79 7.71 9.31 3.29
N HIS A 80 6.86 9.92 2.45
CA HIS A 80 6.61 9.43 1.09
C HIS A 80 6.03 10.56 0.20
N PRO A 81 6.86 11.37 -0.49
CA PRO A 81 6.42 12.60 -1.13
C PRO A 81 5.47 12.38 -2.32
N VAL A 82 5.68 11.33 -3.11
CA VAL A 82 4.76 10.99 -4.22
C VAL A 82 3.37 10.67 -3.69
N ARG A 83 3.25 9.82 -2.66
CA ARG A 83 1.99 9.55 -1.97
C ARG A 83 1.38 10.83 -1.42
N ALA A 84 2.18 11.67 -0.78
CA ALA A 84 1.71 12.95 -0.24
C ALA A 84 1.13 13.87 -1.32
N PHE A 85 1.68 13.91 -2.54
CA PHE A 85 1.09 14.65 -3.65
C PHE A 85 -0.33 14.15 -3.98
N PHE A 86 -0.53 12.83 -4.13
CA PHE A 86 -1.87 12.28 -4.36
C PHE A 86 -2.83 12.61 -3.21
N GLN A 87 -2.40 12.37 -1.97
CA GLN A 87 -3.28 12.48 -0.80
C GLN A 87 -3.57 13.93 -0.38
N MET A 88 -2.59 14.83 -0.51
CA MET A 88 -2.70 16.22 -0.03
C MET A 88 -3.06 17.20 -1.15
N ARG A 89 -2.46 17.06 -2.35
CA ARG A 89 -2.69 18.00 -3.47
C ARG A 89 -3.92 17.64 -4.29
N LEU A 90 -4.15 16.34 -4.52
CA LEU A 90 -5.28 15.85 -5.34
C LEU A 90 -6.42 15.27 -4.48
N GLN A 91 -6.21 15.06 -3.18
CA GLN A 91 -7.14 14.37 -2.27
C GLN A 91 -7.52 12.95 -2.72
N VAL A 92 -6.64 12.31 -3.51
CA VAL A 92 -6.83 10.95 -4.02
C VAL A 92 -6.17 9.97 -3.07
N ASN A 93 -6.96 9.03 -2.55
CA ASN A 93 -6.52 7.93 -1.72
C ASN A 93 -7.00 6.61 -2.31
N PHE A 94 -6.07 5.79 -2.81
CA PHE A 94 -6.38 4.42 -3.23
C PHE A 94 -6.48 3.53 -1.99
N ARG A 95 -7.64 3.56 -1.34
CA ARG A 95 -7.94 2.70 -0.19
C ARG A 95 -8.38 1.35 -0.75
N THR A 96 -7.67 0.30 -0.38
CA THR A 96 -8.15 -1.07 -0.54
C THR A 96 -9.10 -1.35 0.62
N GLU A 97 -10.39 -1.55 0.36
CA GLU A 97 -11.37 -1.83 1.42
C GLU A 97 -11.20 -3.24 2.01
N ASP A 98 -10.68 -4.18 1.22
CA ASP A 98 -10.49 -5.55 1.66
C ASP A 98 -9.08 -5.75 2.21
N SER A 99 -9.00 -5.92 3.53
CA SER A 99 -7.86 -6.60 4.16
C SER A 99 -8.19 -8.08 4.23
N GLU A 100 -7.25 -8.92 3.79
CA GLU A 100 -7.39 -10.37 3.86
C GLU A 100 -7.66 -10.79 5.32
N ILE A 101 -8.78 -11.48 5.55
CA ILE A 101 -9.09 -12.09 6.84
C ILE A 101 -8.31 -13.40 6.86
N PRO A 102 -7.44 -13.65 7.86
CA PRO A 102 -6.75 -14.91 7.97
C PRO A 102 -7.74 -16.09 8.06
N ASP A 103 -7.56 -17.08 7.18
CA ASP A 103 -8.36 -18.32 7.19
C ASP A 103 -8.09 -19.21 8.41
N THR A 104 -6.96 -18.97 9.10
CA THR A 104 -6.52 -19.76 10.24
C THR A 104 -6.07 -18.87 11.39
N GLU A 105 -6.00 -19.46 12.58
CA GLU A 105 -5.37 -18.84 13.74
C GLU A 105 -3.87 -18.53 13.49
N PRO A 106 -3.29 -17.56 14.22
CA PRO A 106 -1.90 -17.17 14.02
C PRO A 106 -0.95 -18.24 14.57
N PHE A 107 -0.37 -19.06 13.69
CA PHE A 107 0.71 -19.99 14.07
C PHE A 107 2.07 -19.30 14.16
N ILE A 108 2.28 -18.26 13.34
CA ILE A 108 3.53 -17.50 13.24
C ILE A 108 3.16 -16.02 13.16
N LEU A 109 3.92 -15.18 13.87
CA LEU A 109 3.79 -13.73 13.81
C LEU A 109 4.88 -13.15 12.93
N GLU A 110 4.48 -12.55 11.81
CA GLU A 110 5.40 -11.96 10.82
C GLU A 110 4.93 -10.56 10.39
N GLY A 111 5.79 -9.85 9.65
CA GLY A 111 5.46 -8.57 9.02
C GLY A 111 4.88 -7.53 9.99
N LEU A 112 3.68 -7.04 9.67
CA LEU A 112 3.04 -5.94 10.39
C LEU A 112 2.61 -6.33 11.82
N SER A 113 2.10 -7.54 12.03
CA SER A 113 1.65 -8.00 13.34
C SER A 113 2.82 -8.09 14.32
N ARG A 114 3.96 -8.66 13.88
CA ARG A 114 5.19 -8.69 14.69
C ARG A 114 5.67 -7.28 15.04
N TYR A 115 5.66 -6.37 14.07
CA TYR A 115 6.05 -4.97 14.30
C TYR A 115 5.15 -4.29 15.34
N GLN A 116 3.83 -4.48 15.26
CA GLN A 116 2.86 -3.88 16.21
C GLN A 116 3.04 -4.42 17.64
N ILE A 117 3.28 -5.73 17.79
CA ILE A 117 3.57 -6.34 19.08
C ILE A 117 4.90 -5.80 19.63
N ASN A 118 5.95 -5.81 18.82
CA ASN A 118 7.27 -5.30 19.22
C ASN A 118 7.22 -3.81 19.57
N GLN A 119 6.34 -3.01 18.94
CA GLN A 119 6.20 -1.60 19.27
C GLN A 119 5.66 -1.40 20.68
N GLN A 120 4.66 -2.17 21.09
CA GLN A 120 4.12 -2.11 22.45
C GLN A 120 5.08 -2.70 23.46
N LEU A 121 5.67 -3.86 23.15
CA LEU A 121 6.64 -4.53 24.00
C LEU A 121 7.86 -3.63 24.27
N LEU A 122 8.45 -3.07 23.21
CA LEU A 122 9.60 -2.17 23.34
C LEU A 122 9.28 -0.96 24.21
N ASN A 123 8.11 -0.34 24.00
CA ASN A 123 7.71 0.81 24.81
C ASN A 123 7.54 0.41 26.28
N ALA A 124 6.91 -0.73 26.60
CA ALA A 124 6.79 -1.19 27.98
C ALA A 124 8.15 -1.48 28.61
N LEU A 125 9.08 -2.12 27.89
CA LEU A 125 10.43 -2.38 28.40
C LEU A 125 11.20 -1.06 28.64
N VAL A 126 11.08 -0.08 27.75
CA VAL A 126 11.70 1.24 27.91
C VAL A 126 11.11 2.03 29.09
N GLU A 127 9.80 1.88 29.34
CA GLU A 127 9.13 2.43 30.53
C GLU A 127 9.37 1.60 31.80
N GLN A 128 10.09 0.47 31.70
CA GLN A 128 10.34 -0.48 32.80
C GLN A 128 9.03 -1.03 33.40
N ASP A 129 7.99 -1.13 32.58
CA ASP A 129 6.71 -1.73 32.91
C ASP A 129 6.76 -3.27 32.83
N ASP A 130 5.77 -3.91 33.45
CA ASP A 130 5.65 -5.37 33.47
C ASP A 130 5.26 -5.95 32.09
N ALA A 131 6.22 -6.60 31.43
CA ALA A 131 6.00 -7.31 30.17
C ALA A 131 4.96 -8.44 30.30
N GLU A 132 4.84 -9.09 31.46
CA GLU A 132 3.88 -10.17 31.70
C GLU A 132 2.42 -9.67 31.63
N ARG A 133 2.20 -8.39 31.96
CA ARG A 133 0.90 -7.74 31.79
C ARG A 133 0.54 -7.59 30.30
N LEU A 134 1.50 -7.22 29.46
CA LEU A 134 1.28 -7.13 28.01
C LEU A 134 1.06 -8.51 27.40
N PHE A 135 1.85 -9.51 27.80
CA PHE A 135 1.69 -10.89 27.35
C PHE A 135 0.25 -11.39 27.54
N ARG A 136 -0.29 -11.24 28.76
CA ARG A 136 -1.67 -11.63 29.08
C ARG A 136 -2.71 -10.91 28.22
N ARG A 137 -2.48 -9.64 27.87
CA ARG A 137 -3.39 -8.87 27.00
C ARG A 137 -3.37 -9.37 25.57
N PHE A 138 -2.19 -9.56 24.97
CA PHE A 138 -2.07 -10.09 23.61
C PHE A 138 -2.60 -11.53 23.50
N ARG A 139 -2.33 -12.35 24.53
CA ARG A 139 -2.89 -13.71 24.62
C ARG A 139 -4.42 -13.70 24.68
N ALA A 140 -5.00 -12.80 25.48
CA ALA A 140 -6.46 -12.68 25.59
C ALA A 140 -7.13 -12.12 24.32
N ALA A 141 -6.40 -11.34 23.52
CA ALA A 141 -6.86 -10.83 22.23
C ALA A 141 -6.83 -11.89 21.10
N GLY A 142 -6.14 -13.01 21.31
CA GLY A 142 -5.91 -14.01 20.26
C GLY A 142 -4.81 -13.62 19.27
N ASP A 143 -3.98 -12.62 19.61
CA ASP A 143 -2.91 -12.12 18.75
C ASP A 143 -1.65 -12.99 18.77
N LEU A 144 -1.57 -13.95 19.71
CA LEU A 144 -0.40 -14.84 19.88
C LEU A 144 -0.73 -16.28 19.47
N PRO A 145 0.27 -17.05 18.99
CA PRO A 145 0.14 -18.48 18.83
C PRO A 145 -0.28 -19.21 20.10
N TYR A 146 -0.96 -20.34 19.93
CA TYR A 146 -1.55 -21.06 21.05
C TYR A 146 -0.50 -21.68 22.00
N GLY A 147 -0.73 -21.52 23.30
CA GLY A 147 0.00 -22.20 24.37
C GLY A 147 1.52 -21.95 24.35
N ALA A 148 2.29 -23.03 24.42
CA ALA A 148 3.76 -22.98 24.52
C ALA A 148 4.41 -22.26 23.33
N PHE A 149 3.82 -22.31 22.14
CA PHE A 149 4.36 -21.60 20.96
C PHE A 149 4.27 -20.08 21.14
N GLY A 150 3.18 -19.58 21.73
CA GLY A 150 3.04 -18.16 22.06
C GLY A 150 4.00 -17.71 23.16
N GLU A 151 4.24 -18.57 24.14
CA GLU A 151 5.20 -18.33 25.24
C GLU A 151 6.64 -18.24 24.69
N ILE A 152 7.07 -19.19 23.87
CA ILE A 152 8.40 -19.18 23.22
C ILE A 152 8.58 -17.95 22.32
N PHE A 153 7.55 -17.61 21.52
CA PHE A 153 7.58 -16.41 20.68
C PHE A 153 7.76 -15.16 21.54
N TRP A 154 6.98 -15.03 22.62
CA TRP A 154 7.04 -13.88 23.51
C TRP A 154 8.39 -13.74 24.20
N GLU A 155 8.95 -14.84 24.72
CA GLU A 155 10.28 -14.86 25.33
C GLU A 155 11.37 -14.42 24.35
N THR A 156 11.31 -14.91 23.11
CA THR A 156 12.26 -14.54 22.05
C THR A 156 12.17 -13.04 21.73
N GLN A 157 10.96 -12.51 21.55
CA GLN A 157 10.77 -11.08 21.29
C GLN A 157 11.15 -10.23 22.52
N CYS A 158 10.92 -10.69 23.75
CA CYS A 158 11.39 -10.02 24.94
C CYS A 158 12.91 -9.89 24.94
N GLN A 159 13.63 -10.96 24.62
CA GLN A 159 15.09 -10.93 24.58
C GLN A 159 15.63 -9.94 23.54
N GLU A 160 15.06 -9.94 22.32
CA GLU A 160 15.45 -9.02 21.25
C GLU A 160 15.12 -7.57 21.61
N MET A 161 13.91 -7.31 22.11
CA MET A 161 13.46 -5.97 22.46
C MET A 161 14.16 -5.43 23.70
N GLN A 162 14.55 -6.30 24.65
CA GLN A 162 15.33 -5.91 25.83
C GLN A 162 16.68 -5.35 25.42
N GLN A 163 17.36 -5.98 24.45
CA GLN A 163 18.65 -5.49 23.97
C GLN A 163 18.55 -4.05 23.39
N LEU A 164 17.43 -3.73 22.73
CA LEU A 164 17.17 -2.38 22.24
C LEU A 164 16.75 -1.44 23.38
N ALA A 165 15.87 -1.90 24.28
CA ALA A 165 15.42 -1.14 25.42
C ALA A 165 16.57 -0.72 26.33
N ASP A 166 17.52 -1.61 26.62
CA ASP A 166 18.69 -1.34 27.45
C ASP A 166 19.52 -0.18 26.89
N ARG A 167 19.68 -0.12 25.56
CA ARG A 167 20.38 0.99 24.88
C ARG A 167 19.65 2.31 25.03
N VAL A 168 18.32 2.29 25.00
CA VAL A 168 17.49 3.48 25.19
C VAL A 168 17.53 3.91 26.66
N ILE A 169 17.31 2.98 27.59
CA ILE A 169 17.32 3.24 29.04
C ILE A 169 18.67 3.80 29.49
N ALA A 170 19.78 3.30 28.95
CA ALA A 170 21.13 3.75 29.32
C ALA A 170 21.37 5.25 29.09
N CYS A 171 20.68 5.87 28.14
CA CYS A 171 20.79 7.31 27.87
C CYS A 171 19.47 8.07 28.09
N ARG A 172 18.42 7.43 28.60
CA ARG A 172 17.12 8.07 28.77
C ARG A 172 17.11 8.97 30.00
N GLN A 173 16.77 10.23 29.77
CA GLN A 173 16.46 11.20 30.81
C GLN A 173 14.95 11.52 30.81
N PRO A 174 14.38 11.99 31.94
CA PRO A 174 13.02 12.51 31.97
C PRO A 174 12.87 13.68 30.98
N GLY A 175 11.91 13.55 30.06
CA GLY A 175 11.60 14.58 29.07
C GLY A 175 10.17 15.09 29.20
N GLN A 176 9.89 16.24 28.61
CA GLN A 176 8.55 16.83 28.55
C GLN A 176 8.14 17.07 27.11
N SER A 177 6.84 17.29 26.89
CA SER A 177 6.34 17.72 25.58
C SER A 177 6.73 19.18 25.34
N MET A 178 7.30 19.45 24.18
CA MET A 178 7.67 20.80 23.75
C MET A 178 6.77 21.23 22.61
N GLU A 179 6.12 22.38 22.77
CA GLU A 179 5.39 23.03 21.68
C GLU A 179 6.38 23.64 20.69
N ILE A 180 6.08 23.48 19.40
CA ILE A 180 6.79 24.15 18.31
C ILE A 180 5.90 25.29 17.84
N ASP A 181 6.48 26.48 17.86
CA ASP A 181 6.00 27.65 17.13
C ASP A 181 7.23 28.32 16.51
N LEU A 182 7.52 27.96 15.25
CA LEU A 182 8.74 28.36 14.56
C LEU A 182 8.43 29.11 13.27
N THR A 183 8.93 30.34 13.16
CA THR A 183 8.91 31.09 11.91
C THR A 183 10.14 30.74 11.07
N CYS A 184 9.93 30.13 9.90
CA CYS A 184 10.99 29.78 8.96
C CYS A 184 10.61 30.22 7.55
N ASN A 185 11.45 31.04 6.90
CA ASN A 185 11.25 31.51 5.53
C ASN A 185 9.85 32.10 5.25
N GLY A 186 9.28 32.81 6.22
CA GLY A 186 7.95 33.42 6.10
C GLY A 186 6.77 32.46 6.33
N VAL A 187 7.03 31.24 6.79
CA VAL A 187 6.01 30.25 7.16
C VAL A 187 6.13 29.91 8.64
N GLN A 188 5.00 29.84 9.35
CA GLN A 188 4.91 29.33 10.70
C GLN A 188 4.79 27.81 10.70
N ILE A 189 5.60 27.15 11.51
CA ILE A 189 5.54 25.71 11.73
C ILE A 189 5.04 25.47 13.14
N THR A 190 3.90 24.79 13.27
CA THR A 190 3.26 24.51 14.57
C THR A 190 3.16 23.02 14.83
N GLY A 191 3.31 22.60 16.09
CA GLY A 191 3.16 21.19 16.46
C GLY A 191 3.74 20.86 17.83
N TRP A 192 3.83 19.57 18.13
CA TRP A 192 4.35 19.08 19.41
C TRP A 192 5.47 18.07 19.19
N LEU A 193 6.56 18.23 19.92
CA LEU A 193 7.60 17.22 20.06
C LEU A 193 7.42 16.49 21.38
N PRO A 194 7.11 15.19 21.38
CA PRO A 194 7.01 14.42 22.60
C PRO A 194 8.39 14.14 23.20
N GLN A 195 8.46 13.97 24.51
CA GLN A 195 9.64 13.44 25.22
C GLN A 195 10.96 14.15 24.84
N VAL A 196 10.95 15.49 24.86
CA VAL A 196 12.17 16.28 24.66
C VAL A 196 12.97 16.26 25.95
N GLN A 197 14.20 15.77 25.87
CA GLN A 197 15.14 15.67 26.98
C GLN A 197 16.09 16.88 26.97
N PRO A 198 16.78 17.16 28.09
CA PRO A 198 17.76 18.26 28.15
C PRO A 198 18.91 18.16 27.13
N ASP A 199 19.26 16.93 26.75
CA ASP A 199 20.29 16.60 25.75
C ASP A 199 19.75 16.52 24.31
N GLY A 200 18.42 16.58 24.12
CA GLY A 200 17.77 16.65 22.82
C GLY A 200 16.63 15.64 22.62
N LEU A 201 16.59 15.02 21.44
CA LEU A 201 15.55 14.07 21.06
C LEU A 201 16.08 12.64 21.07
N LEU A 202 15.56 11.82 21.99
CA LEU A 202 15.73 10.37 21.96
C LEU A 202 14.53 9.73 21.26
N ARG A 203 14.77 8.91 20.24
CA ARG A 203 13.75 8.20 19.48
C ARG A 203 14.16 6.75 19.26
N TRP A 204 13.17 5.87 19.28
CA TRP A 204 13.36 4.44 19.07
C TRP A 204 12.19 3.87 18.28
N ARG A 205 12.45 2.78 17.55
CA ARG A 205 11.44 1.98 16.85
C ARG A 205 11.96 0.54 16.73
N PRO A 206 11.09 -0.48 16.79
CA PRO A 206 11.49 -1.87 16.60
C PRO A 206 11.57 -2.21 15.10
N SER A 207 12.39 -1.47 14.36
CA SER A 207 12.60 -1.71 12.92
C SER A 207 14.06 -1.54 12.56
N LEU A 208 14.42 -2.08 11.39
CA LEU A 208 15.71 -1.83 10.77
C LEU A 208 15.88 -0.33 10.44
N LEU A 209 17.15 0.07 10.28
CA LEU A 209 17.53 1.44 9.91
C LEU A 209 17.23 1.70 8.45
#